data_AF-A0A1T4RCP7-F1
#
_entry.id   AF-A0A1T4RCP7-F1
#
_cell.length_a   1.000
_cell.length_b   1.000
_cell.length_c   1.000
_cell.angle_alpha   90.00
_cell.angle_beta   90.00
_cell.angle_gamma   90.00
#
_symmetry.space_group_name_H-M   'P 1'
#
loop_
_entity.id
_entity.type
_entity.pdbx_description
1 polymer ?
#
loop_
_entity_poly.entity_id
_entity_poly.type
_entity_poly.pdbx_seq_one_letter_code
_entity_poly.pdbx_strand_id
1 'polypeptide(L)'
;MGAQEIIQNLSEMEEQNVLELRAIKISDNIIYPHLFFLKINDNKYLACDQLIGFIYGTIIPENYMTIEKTTTMIEGYLKLGYEIVDIYDPKFPEKIS
;
A
#
# COMPACT_ATOMS: atom_id res chain seq x y z
N MET A 1 -16.18 -3.69 1.62
CA MET A 1 -15.22 -3.83 2.72
C MET A 1 -15.34 -2.63 3.64
N GLY A 2 -15.47 -2.85 4.95
CA GLY A 2 -15.50 -1.77 5.95
C GLY A 2 -14.09 -1.39 6.44
N ALA A 3 -13.96 -0.24 7.12
CA ALA A 3 -12.71 0.24 7.72
C ALA A 3 -12.01 -0.82 8.58
N GLN A 4 -12.77 -1.50 9.43
CA GLN A 4 -12.26 -2.53 10.35
C GLN A 4 -11.70 -3.75 9.61
N GLU A 5 -12.33 -4.14 8.51
CA GLU A 5 -11.90 -5.26 7.68
C GLU A 5 -10.58 -4.93 6.94
N ILE A 6 -10.40 -3.68 6.51
CA ILE A 6 -9.13 -3.20 5.94
C ILE A 6 -8.01 -3.25 6.99
N ILE A 7 -8.27 -2.72 8.20
CA ILE A 7 -7.30 -2.72 9.30
C ILE A 7 -6.90 -4.15 9.64
N GLN A 8 -7.87 -5.06 9.74
CA GLN A 8 -7.60 -6.46 10.03
C GLN A 8 -6.71 -7.10 8.95
N ASN A 9 -7.09 -6.97 7.68
CA ASN A 9 -6.30 -7.52 6.56
C ASN A 9 -4.87 -6.97 6.52
N LEU A 10 -4.68 -5.67 6.78
CA LEU A 10 -3.35 -5.07 6.86
C LEU A 10 -2.56 -5.59 8.06
N SER A 11 -3.19 -5.72 9.23
CA SER A 11 -2.52 -6.19 10.44
C SER A 11 -2.02 -7.65 10.32
N GLU A 12 -2.81 -8.50 9.67
CA GLU A 12 -2.51 -9.93 9.47
C GLU A 12 -1.55 -10.20 8.29
N MET A 13 -1.30 -9.20 7.46
CA MET A 13 -0.39 -9.28 6.33
C MET A 13 1.05 -9.58 6.79
N GLU A 14 1.73 -10.50 6.13
CA GLU A 14 3.15 -10.79 6.42
C GLU A 14 4.07 -9.68 5.90
N GLU A 15 5.25 -9.51 6.51
CA GLU A 15 6.27 -8.59 6.00
C GLU A 15 6.66 -8.97 4.57
N GLN A 16 7.00 -7.98 3.75
CA GLN A 16 7.31 -8.11 2.32
C GLN A 16 6.14 -8.46 1.39
N ASN A 17 4.95 -8.75 1.91
CA ASN A 17 3.77 -8.85 1.05
C ASN A 17 3.38 -7.48 0.49
N VAL A 18 2.55 -7.50 -0.55
CA VAL A 18 1.97 -6.34 -1.20
C VAL A 18 0.44 -6.44 -1.22
N LEU A 19 -0.22 -5.36 -0.80
CA LEU A 19 -1.64 -5.12 -1.07
C LEU A 19 -1.77 -4.34 -2.38
N GLU A 20 -2.60 -4.83 -3.29
CA GLU A 20 -2.91 -4.16 -4.55
C GLU A 20 -4.33 -3.56 -4.54
N LEU A 21 -4.43 -2.29 -4.95
CA LEU A 21 -5.69 -1.65 -5.32
C LEU A 21 -5.73 -1.42 -6.82
N ARG A 22 -6.89 -1.64 -7.44
CA ARG A 22 -7.14 -1.39 -8.85
C ARG A 22 -8.27 -0.42 -9.04
N ALA A 23 -8.10 0.54 -9.95
CA ALA A 23 -9.17 1.42 -10.37
C ALA A 23 -10.24 0.63 -11.14
N ILE A 24 -11.52 0.73 -10.72
CA ILE A 24 -12.63 0.07 -11.41
C ILE A 24 -12.90 0.74 -12.78
N LYS A 25 -12.65 2.05 -12.88
CA LYS A 25 -12.80 2.82 -14.12
C LYS A 25 -11.83 3.99 -14.16
N ILE A 26 -11.02 4.07 -15.22
CA ILE A 26 -10.11 5.20 -15.44
C ILE A 26 -10.90 6.49 -15.70
N SER A 27 -10.52 7.56 -15.00
CA SER A 27 -11.06 8.91 -15.16
C SER A 27 -9.95 9.93 -14.90
N ASP A 28 -10.22 11.20 -15.18
CA ASP A 28 -9.23 12.29 -15.02
C ASP A 28 -8.72 12.45 -13.58
N ASN A 29 -9.47 11.94 -12.59
CA ASN A 29 -9.09 11.96 -11.17
C ASN A 29 -8.25 10.73 -10.73
N ILE A 30 -7.98 9.79 -11.63
CA ILE A 30 -7.22 8.57 -11.37
C ILE A 30 -5.84 8.72 -12.00
N ILE A 31 -4.86 8.97 -11.14
CA ILE A 31 -3.46 9.17 -11.55
C ILE A 31 -2.79 7.82 -11.84
N TYR A 32 -3.14 6.78 -11.07
CA TYR A 32 -2.54 5.45 -11.20
C TYR A 32 -3.64 4.37 -11.29
N PRO A 33 -3.66 3.54 -12.35
CA PRO A 33 -4.65 2.46 -12.48
C PRO A 33 -4.48 1.36 -11.42
N HIS A 34 -3.25 1.20 -10.91
CA HIS A 34 -2.88 0.26 -9.87
C HIS A 34 -2.08 0.99 -8.78
N LEU A 35 -2.37 0.68 -7.52
CA LEU A 35 -1.64 1.18 -6.36
C LEU A 35 -1.20 -0.02 -5.52
N PHE A 36 0.05 0.00 -5.07
CA PHE A 36 0.61 -1.08 -4.28
C PHE A 36 1.11 -0.55 -2.94
N PHE A 37 0.86 -1.33 -1.88
CA PHE A 37 1.30 -1.05 -0.53
C PHE A 37 2.08 -2.25 -0.01
N LEU A 38 3.38 -2.06 0.20
CA LEU A 38 4.31 -3.06 0.74
C LEU A 38 4.34 -2.98 2.26
N LYS A 39 4.14 -4.09 2.98
CA LYS A 39 4.39 -4.14 4.42
C LYS A 39 5.89 -4.28 4.68
N ILE A 40 6.48 -3.31 5.39
CA ILE A 40 7.90 -3.33 5.75
C ILE A 40 8.09 -3.98 7.12
N ASN A 41 7.21 -3.67 8.06
CA ASN A 41 7.11 -4.29 9.36
C ASN A 41 5.71 -4.02 9.95
N ASP A 42 5.44 -4.53 11.16
CA ASP A 42 4.15 -4.39 11.83
C ASP A 42 3.56 -2.97 11.88
N ASN A 43 4.42 -1.95 11.87
CA ASN A 43 4.00 -0.55 12.01
C ASN A 43 4.21 0.29 10.74
N LYS A 44 4.75 -0.28 9.65
CA LYS A 44 5.21 0.51 8.51
C LYS A 44 4.84 -0.11 7.17
N TYR A 45 4.23 0.72 6.33
CA TYR A 45 3.89 0.39 4.95
C TYR A 45 4.57 1.36 3.97
N LEU A 46 4.97 0.90 2.79
CA LEU A 46 5.41 1.75 1.69
C LEU A 46 4.38 1.72 0.56
N ALA A 47 3.82 2.89 0.24
CA ALA A 47 3.03 3.06 -0.98
C ALA A 47 3.94 3.29 -2.20
N CYS A 48 3.49 2.87 -3.38
CA CYS A 48 4.26 2.94 -4.63
C CYS A 48 4.87 4.32 -4.96
N ASP A 49 4.16 5.41 -4.67
CA ASP A 49 4.62 6.78 -4.89
C ASP A 49 5.81 7.16 -3.98
N GLN A 50 5.99 6.46 -2.86
CA GLN A 50 7.05 6.68 -1.87
C GLN A 50 8.24 5.74 -2.06
N LEU A 51 8.09 4.67 -2.85
CA LEU A 51 9.16 3.72 -3.14
C LEU A 51 10.37 4.41 -3.79
N ILE A 52 10.11 5.38 -4.66
CA ILE A 52 11.14 6.18 -5.32
C ILE A 52 11.94 7.00 -4.29
N GLY A 53 11.28 7.63 -3.33
CA GLY A 53 11.95 8.40 -2.26
C GLY A 53 12.83 7.52 -1.38
N PHE A 54 12.37 6.31 -1.05
CA PHE A 54 13.15 5.31 -0.32
C PHE A 54 14.41 4.89 -1.10
N ILE A 55 14.28 4.61 -2.41
CA ILE A 55 15.40 4.22 -3.28
C ILE A 55 16.49 5.31 -3.35
N TYR A 56 16.09 6.59 -3.37
CA TYR A 56 17.04 7.71 -3.38
C TYR A 56 17.64 8.05 -2.00
N GLY A 57 17.40 7.24 -0.97
CA GLY A 57 17.98 7.43 0.36
C GLY A 57 17.28 8.50 1.21
N THR A 58 16.03 8.85 0.87
CA THR A 58 15.23 9.74 1.71
C THR A 58 14.91 9.03 3.02
N ILE A 59 15.23 9.68 4.15
CA ILE A 59 14.84 9.17 5.47
C ILE A 59 13.32 9.24 5.57
N ILE A 60 12.66 8.07 5.58
CA ILE A 60 11.22 7.96 5.82
C ILE A 60 11.01 7.88 7.34
N PRO A 61 10.39 8.89 7.97
CA PRO A 61 10.13 8.88 9.42
C PRO A 61 9.36 7.62 9.84
N GLU A 62 9.62 7.09 11.02
CA GLU A 62 8.94 5.89 11.53
C GLU A 62 7.41 6.04 11.52
N ASN A 63 6.90 7.23 11.84
CA ASN A 63 5.48 7.52 11.91
C ASN A 63 4.87 7.99 10.57
N TYR A 64 5.58 7.85 9.45
CA TYR A 64 5.13 8.42 8.18
C TYR A 64 3.91 7.67 7.59
N MET A 65 3.98 6.34 7.50
CA MET A 65 2.93 5.46 6.97
C MET A 65 2.60 4.35 7.97
N THR A 66 1.97 4.76 9.07
CA THR A 66 1.43 3.83 10.08
C THR A 66 0.22 3.07 9.51
N ILE A 67 -0.22 2.01 10.20
CA ILE A 67 -1.43 1.28 9.82
C ILE A 67 -2.66 2.20 9.70
N GLU A 68 -2.83 3.16 10.62
CA GLU A 68 -3.95 4.11 10.62
C GLU A 68 -3.93 5.04 9.39
N LYS A 69 -2.74 5.58 9.06
CA LYS A 69 -2.58 6.44 7.88
C LYS A 69 -2.78 5.66 6.58
N THR A 70 -2.22 4.44 6.52
CA THR A 70 -2.38 3.53 5.38
C THR A 70 -3.85 3.18 5.17
N THR A 71 -4.58 2.88 6.24
CA THR A 71 -6.03 2.61 6.20
C THR A 71 -6.79 3.83 5.68
N THR A 72 -6.53 5.02 6.23
CA THR A 72 -7.18 6.27 5.81
C THR A 72 -6.98 6.53 4.31
N MET A 73 -5.77 6.28 3.82
CA MET A 73 -5.41 6.45 2.42
C MET A 73 -6.12 5.42 1.52
N ILE A 74 -6.14 4.14 1.90
CA ILE A 74 -6.86 3.09 1.18
C ILE A 74 -8.36 3.42 1.12
N GLU A 75 -8.98 3.81 2.23
CA GLU A 75 -10.38 4.23 2.27
C GLU A 75 -10.67 5.40 1.32
N GLY A 76 -9.75 6.37 1.23
CA GLY A 76 -9.80 7.45 0.26
C GLY A 76 -9.86 6.92 -1.17
N TYR A 77 -8.99 5.98 -1.52
CA TYR A 77 -8.99 5.36 -2.85
C TYR A 77 -10.24 4.53 -3.14
N LEU A 78 -10.76 3.79 -2.16
CA LEU A 78 -12.02 3.06 -2.33
C LEU A 78 -13.18 4.02 -2.65
N LYS A 79 -13.24 5.18 -1.98
CA LYS A 79 -14.23 6.24 -2.28
C LYS A 79 -14.04 6.86 -3.67
N LEU A 80 -12.81 6.86 -4.20
CA LEU A 80 -12.49 7.30 -5.56
C LEU A 80 -12.77 6.22 -6.62
N GLY A 81 -13.28 5.05 -6.24
CA GLY A 81 -13.66 3.98 -7.17
C GLY A 81 -12.56 2.97 -7.45
N TYR A 82 -11.64 2.79 -6.50
CA TYR A 82 -10.73 1.65 -6.51
C TYR A 82 -11.37 0.45 -5.79
N GLU A 83 -10.92 -0.74 -6.12
CA GLU A 83 -11.22 -1.98 -5.42
C GLU A 83 -9.93 -2.63 -4.93
N ILE A 84 -10.05 -3.45 -3.89
CA ILE A 84 -8.95 -4.31 -3.45
C ILE A 84 -8.90 -5.51 -4.38
N VAL A 85 -7.71 -5.79 -4.91
CA VAL A 85 -7.48 -6.94 -5.76
C VAL A 85 -7.10 -8.14 -4.91
N ASP A 86 -5.96 -8.05 -4.22
CA ASP A 86 -5.40 -9.14 -3.43
C ASP A 86 -4.27 -8.66 -2.49
N ILE A 87 -3.84 -9.56 -1.59
CA ILE A 87 -2.61 -9.45 -0.79
C ILE A 87 -1.72 -10.64 -1.13
N TYR A 88 -0.52 -10.39 -1.65
CA TYR A 88 0.37 -11.45 -2.11
C TYR A 88 1.85 -11.13 -1.91
N ASP A 89 2.69 -12.17 -1.82
CA ASP A 89 4.14 -12.05 -1.90
C ASP A 89 4.55 -11.80 -3.37
N PRO A 90 5.13 -10.64 -3.72
CA PRO A 90 5.55 -10.33 -5.08
C PRO A 90 6.84 -11.06 -5.52
N LYS A 91 7.44 -11.89 -4.66
CA LYS A 91 8.71 -12.60 -4.86
C LYS A 91 9.87 -11.63 -5.12
N PHE A 92 10.07 -10.68 -4.20
CA PHE A 92 11.22 -9.79 -4.30
C PHE A 92 12.52 -10.60 -4.35
N PRO A 93 13.49 -10.24 -5.21
CA PRO A 93 14.79 -10.89 -5.22
C PRO A 93 15.48 -10.71 -3.86
N GLU A 94 15.94 -11.80 -3.24
CA GLU A 94 16.59 -11.80 -1.91
C GLU A 94 17.80 -10.85 -1.82
N LYS A 95 18.44 -10.57 -2.96
CA LYS A 95 19.38 -9.47 -3.16
C LYS A 95 19.24 -8.92 -4.56
N ILE A 96 19.07 -7.61 -4.68
CA ILE A 96 19.46 -6.88 -5.89
C ILE A 96 20.95 -6.60 -5.72
N SER A 97 21.81 -7.49 -6.23
CA SER A 97 23.26 -7.28 -6.29
C SER A 97 23.62 -6.24 -7.32
#